data_AF-A0A3A6NQF2-F1
#
_entry.id   AF-A0A3A6NQF2-F1
#
_cell.length_a   1.000
_cell.length_b   1.000
_cell.length_c   1.000
_cell.angle_alpha   90.00
_cell.angle_beta   90.00
_cell.angle_gamma   90.00
#
_symmetry.space_group_name_H-M   'P 1'
#
loop_
_entity.id
_entity.type
_entity.pdbx_description
1 polymer ?
#
loop_
_entity_poly.entity_id
_entity_poly.type
_entity_poly.pdbx_seq_one_letter_code
_entity_poly.pdbx_strand_id
1 'polypeptide(L)'
;MISRRHLVCIALTSFICVYIAAKTVANGDYKSIVYDLSVGFIVSAIFYWVVVYLPESNRKKIVHSGLKEQYDSFRRSCISNFLILSNSQNHPNKDALLDQEEFKRYFKSDNERGENRWDAVANGLQENEFYLREIIYELRMLSDEIRFVRSTLNIKDIEVYEFLGRFSRVIVRMESTTQDYDDIKSLSGFLWEIFTGWSWVRGYSKTNFIQEMLEKAK
;
A
#
# COMPACT_ATOMS: atom_id res chain seq x y z
N MET A 1 -18.88 7.24 10.65
CA MET A 1 -17.70 8.00 10.17
C MET A 1 -18.16 9.03 9.16
N ILE A 2 -18.00 10.30 9.51
CA ILE A 2 -18.61 11.46 8.84
C ILE A 2 -17.95 11.68 7.46
N SER A 3 -18.76 11.76 6.39
CA SER A 3 -18.26 11.88 5.01
C SER A 3 -17.61 13.25 4.75
N ARG A 4 -16.77 13.34 3.70
CA ARG A 4 -16.13 14.60 3.26
C ARG A 4 -17.14 15.74 3.05
N ARG A 5 -18.39 15.38 2.70
CA ARG A 5 -19.53 16.31 2.55
C ARG A 5 -19.93 16.94 3.88
N HIS A 6 -19.92 16.19 4.97
CA HIS A 6 -20.25 16.72 6.29
C HIS A 6 -19.15 17.61 6.87
N LEU A 7 -17.88 17.38 6.54
CA LEU A 7 -16.80 18.34 6.87
C LEU A 7 -17.00 19.68 6.17
N VAL A 8 -17.40 19.64 4.89
CA VAL A 8 -17.78 20.84 4.14
C VAL A 8 -19.02 21.49 4.76
N CYS A 9 -20.02 20.71 5.17
CA CYS A 9 -21.18 21.23 5.89
C CYS A 9 -20.79 21.89 7.22
N ILE A 10 -19.92 21.26 8.04
CA ILE A 10 -19.44 21.81 9.32
C ILE A 10 -18.64 23.09 9.09
N ALA A 11 -17.79 23.13 8.06
CA ALA A 11 -17.04 24.34 7.72
C ALA A 11 -17.96 25.48 7.26
N LEU A 12 -18.96 25.17 6.43
CA LEU A 12 -19.95 26.15 5.96
C LEU A 12 -20.85 26.65 7.09
N THR A 13 -21.37 25.77 7.95
CA THR A 13 -22.15 26.19 9.12
C THR A 13 -21.31 26.98 10.11
N SER A 14 -20.04 26.64 10.31
CA SER A 14 -19.14 27.44 11.15
C SER A 14 -18.94 28.85 10.57
N PHE A 15 -18.77 28.98 9.25
CA PHE A 15 -18.66 30.29 8.58
C PHE A 15 -19.95 31.12 8.72
N ILE A 16 -21.11 30.47 8.58
CA ILE A 16 -22.42 31.10 8.79
C ILE A 16 -22.58 31.57 10.25
N CYS A 17 -22.18 30.74 11.23
CA CYS A 17 -22.18 31.12 12.64
C CYS A 17 -21.23 32.28 12.95
N VAL A 18 -20.04 32.32 12.34
CA VAL A 18 -19.11 33.47 12.47
C VAL A 18 -19.74 34.74 11.90
N TYR A 19 -20.40 34.65 10.74
CA TYR A 19 -21.09 35.80 10.12
C TYR A 19 -22.26 36.30 10.98
N ILE A 20 -23.08 35.40 11.52
CA ILE A 20 -24.19 35.74 12.41
C ILE A 20 -23.66 36.38 13.69
N ALA A 21 -22.65 35.77 14.33
CA ALA A 21 -22.02 36.31 15.53
C ALA A 21 -21.47 37.72 15.31
N ALA A 22 -20.77 37.96 14.20
CA ALA A 22 -20.24 39.29 13.85
C ALA A 22 -21.36 40.34 13.64
N LYS A 23 -22.54 39.93 13.16
CA LYS A 23 -23.70 40.80 12.94
C LYS A 23 -24.52 41.06 14.21
N THR A 24 -24.47 40.17 15.20
CA THR A 24 -25.32 40.24 16.41
C THR A 24 -24.65 40.90 17.62
N VAL A 25 -23.32 41.09 17.61
CA VAL A 25 -22.51 41.69 18.69
C VAL A 25 -23.03 43.05 19.22
N ALA A 26 -23.83 43.80 18.45
CA ALA A 26 -24.15 45.20 18.76
C ALA A 26 -25.57 45.50 19.29
N ASN A 27 -26.52 44.55 19.48
CA ASN A 27 -27.91 44.93 19.81
C ASN A 27 -28.76 43.87 20.57
N GLY A 28 -29.22 44.17 21.80
CA GLY A 28 -30.46 43.65 22.45
C GLY A 28 -30.55 42.16 22.89
N ASP A 29 -31.35 41.91 23.95
CA ASP A 29 -31.44 40.66 24.77
C ASP A 29 -31.57 39.32 24.03
N TYR A 30 -32.20 39.24 22.86
CA TYR A 30 -32.37 37.97 22.13
C TYR A 30 -31.20 37.66 21.20
N LYS A 31 -30.45 38.68 20.76
CA LYS A 31 -29.29 38.49 19.86
C LYS A 31 -28.05 38.04 20.62
N SER A 32 -27.96 38.31 21.92
CA SER A 32 -26.90 37.76 22.79
C SER A 32 -27.00 36.24 22.92
N ILE A 33 -28.21 35.69 23.07
CA ILE A 33 -28.42 34.23 23.12
C ILE A 33 -27.97 33.57 21.80
N VAL A 34 -28.32 34.17 20.66
CA VAL A 34 -27.89 33.67 19.34
C VAL A 34 -26.38 33.78 19.16
N TYR A 35 -25.77 34.84 19.68
CA TYR A 35 -24.32 35.01 19.70
C TYR A 35 -23.65 33.90 20.52
N ASP A 36 -24.09 33.66 21.75
CA ASP A 36 -23.52 32.64 22.65
C ASP A 36 -23.63 31.23 22.06
N LEU A 37 -24.78 30.89 21.46
CA LEU A 37 -24.98 29.63 20.73
C LEU A 37 -24.03 29.50 19.54
N SER A 38 -23.84 30.58 18.77
CA SER A 38 -22.96 30.60 17.61
C SER A 38 -21.50 30.42 18.00
N VAL A 39 -21.06 31.11 19.07
CA VAL A 39 -19.71 30.97 19.62
C VAL A 39 -19.49 29.54 20.14
N GLY A 40 -20.44 28.99 20.90
CA GLY A 40 -20.37 27.61 21.39
C GLY A 40 -20.26 26.59 20.25
N PHE A 41 -21.00 26.78 19.16
CA PHE A 41 -20.89 25.92 17.97
C PHE A 41 -19.51 26.02 17.30
N ILE A 42 -19.00 27.23 17.09
CA ILE A 42 -17.67 27.45 16.49
C ILE A 42 -16.58 26.79 17.33
N VAL A 43 -16.60 27.01 18.64
CA VAL A 43 -15.64 26.41 19.58
C VAL A 43 -15.70 24.88 19.48
N SER A 44 -16.91 24.30 19.50
CA SER A 44 -17.11 22.85 19.37
C SER A 44 -16.59 22.29 18.04
N ALA A 45 -16.81 23.02 16.93
CA ALA A 45 -16.35 22.64 15.61
C ALA A 45 -14.81 22.67 15.50
N ILE A 46 -14.17 23.69 16.08
CA ILE A 46 -12.70 23.79 16.16
C ILE A 46 -12.15 22.64 17.00
N PHE A 47 -12.74 22.38 18.18
CA PHE A 47 -12.32 21.26 19.04
C PHE A 47 -12.44 19.92 18.31
N TYR A 48 -13.56 19.65 17.62
CA TYR A 48 -13.71 18.44 16.81
C TYR A 48 -12.62 18.33 15.73
N TRP A 49 -12.35 19.43 15.03
CA TRP A 49 -11.37 19.44 13.95
C TRP A 49 -9.95 19.15 14.46
N VAL A 50 -9.55 19.78 15.58
CA VAL A 50 -8.23 19.63 16.18
C VAL A 50 -8.07 18.27 16.88
N VAL A 51 -9.07 17.84 17.65
CA VAL A 51 -8.96 16.66 18.54
C VAL A 51 -9.30 15.36 17.83
N VAL A 52 -10.17 15.39 16.82
CA VAL A 52 -10.64 14.16 16.15
C VAL A 52 -10.15 14.10 14.71
N TYR A 53 -10.48 15.11 13.89
CA TYR A 53 -10.25 15.03 12.46
C TYR A 53 -8.77 15.05 12.08
N LEU A 54 -8.01 16.00 12.62
CA LEU A 54 -6.58 16.16 12.35
C LEU A 54 -5.76 14.89 12.72
N PRO A 55 -5.86 14.34 13.95
CA PRO A 55 -5.13 13.13 14.30
C PRO A 55 -5.59 11.91 13.50
N GLU A 56 -6.90 11.77 13.21
CA GLU A 56 -7.40 10.65 12.39
C GLU A 56 -6.86 10.73 10.95
N SER A 57 -6.83 11.92 10.35
CA SER A 57 -6.28 12.14 9.01
C SER A 57 -4.78 11.83 8.95
N ASN A 58 -4.01 12.29 9.95
CA ASN A 58 -2.58 12.01 10.02
C ASN A 58 -2.32 10.51 10.21
N ARG A 59 -3.08 9.83 11.08
CA ARG A 59 -2.99 8.39 11.29
C ARG A 59 -3.20 7.62 9.98
N LYS A 60 -4.25 7.95 9.22
CA LYS A 60 -4.53 7.30 7.92
C LYS A 60 -3.38 7.49 6.94
N LYS A 61 -2.83 8.70 6.86
CA LYS A 61 -1.70 9.01 5.99
C LYS A 61 -0.47 8.17 6.35
N ILE A 62 -0.14 8.05 7.64
CA ILE A 62 1.01 7.28 8.13
C ILE A 62 0.85 5.79 7.80
N VAL A 63 -0.31 5.20 8.09
CA VAL A 63 -0.57 3.78 7.82
C VAL A 63 -0.52 3.49 6.32
N HIS A 64 -1.12 4.36 5.49
CA HIS A 64 -1.07 4.22 4.04
C HIS A 64 0.36 4.35 3.50
N SER A 65 1.16 5.32 4.00
CA SER A 65 2.56 5.45 3.57
C SER A 65 3.39 4.24 3.98
N GLY A 66 3.17 3.69 5.18
CA GLY A 66 3.84 2.48 5.66
C GLY A 66 3.62 1.29 4.73
N LEU A 67 2.38 1.04 4.31
CA LEU A 67 2.08 -0.02 3.35
C LEU A 67 2.80 0.13 2.01
N LYS A 68 2.85 1.36 1.46
CA LYS A 68 3.54 1.64 0.21
C LYS A 68 5.04 1.40 0.35
N GLU A 69 5.63 1.91 1.43
CA GLU A 69 7.05 1.74 1.74
C GLU A 69 7.41 0.26 1.95
N GLN A 70 6.56 -0.50 2.65
CA GLN A 70 6.75 -1.94 2.86
C GLN A 70 6.71 -2.72 1.54
N TYR A 71 5.79 -2.38 0.62
CA TYR A 71 5.74 -3.00 -0.70
C TYR A 71 6.99 -2.68 -1.53
N ASP A 72 7.45 -1.42 -1.53
CA ASP A 72 8.66 -1.03 -2.25
C ASP A 72 9.92 -1.68 -1.63
N SER A 73 9.97 -1.80 -0.31
CA SER A 73 11.04 -2.51 0.42
C SER A 73 11.08 -3.98 0.04
N PHE A 74 9.95 -4.69 0.11
CA PHE A 74 9.81 -6.08 -0.34
C PHE A 74 10.35 -6.26 -1.76
N ARG A 75 9.98 -5.36 -2.69
CA ARG A 75 10.43 -5.45 -4.08
C ARG A 75 11.95 -5.29 -4.22
N ARG A 76 12.53 -4.32 -3.53
CA ARG A 76 13.98 -4.05 -3.54
C ARG A 76 14.79 -5.21 -2.94
N SER A 77 14.31 -5.80 -1.84
CA SER A 77 14.92 -6.96 -1.20
C SER A 77 14.90 -8.17 -2.13
N CYS A 78 13.74 -8.50 -2.71
CA CYS A 78 13.61 -9.58 -3.68
C CYS A 78 14.51 -9.39 -4.90
N ILE A 79 14.54 -8.19 -5.51
CA ILE A 79 15.44 -7.90 -6.65
C ILE A 79 16.90 -8.14 -6.26
N SER A 80 17.31 -7.72 -5.07
CA SER A 80 18.68 -7.95 -4.60
C SER A 80 19.01 -9.44 -4.49
N ASN A 81 18.09 -10.24 -3.95
CA ASN A 81 18.22 -11.70 -3.89
C ASN A 81 18.25 -12.32 -5.29
N PHE A 82 17.37 -11.90 -6.20
CA PHE A 82 17.33 -12.41 -7.57
C PHE A 82 18.63 -12.15 -8.33
N LEU A 83 19.21 -10.95 -8.18
CA LEU A 83 20.49 -10.61 -8.81
C LEU A 83 21.65 -11.45 -8.26
N ILE A 84 21.62 -11.82 -6.98
CA ILE A 84 22.62 -12.72 -6.40
C ILE A 84 22.45 -14.13 -6.97
N LEU A 85 21.23 -14.66 -6.96
CA LEU A 85 20.92 -16.02 -7.42
C LEU A 85 21.18 -16.19 -8.93
N SER A 86 20.93 -15.15 -9.73
CA SER A 86 21.19 -15.18 -11.18
C SER A 86 22.63 -14.79 -11.56
N ASN A 87 23.56 -14.76 -10.60
CA ASN A 87 24.96 -14.35 -10.79
C ASN A 87 25.10 -13.01 -11.57
N SER A 88 24.27 -12.04 -11.22
CA SER A 88 24.08 -10.76 -11.94
C SER A 88 24.24 -9.54 -11.01
N GLN A 89 25.04 -9.68 -9.95
CA GLN A 89 25.22 -8.67 -8.90
C GLN A 89 25.76 -7.32 -9.42
N ASN A 90 26.46 -7.35 -10.55
CA ASN A 90 27.07 -6.17 -11.20
C ASN A 90 26.06 -5.28 -11.94
N HIS A 91 24.75 -5.55 -11.83
CA HIS A 91 23.74 -4.72 -12.48
C HIS A 91 23.83 -3.26 -11.98
N PRO A 92 24.03 -2.27 -12.88
CA PRO A 92 24.41 -0.91 -12.49
C PRO A 92 23.28 -0.13 -11.81
N ASN A 93 22.01 -0.50 -12.04
CA ASN A 93 20.87 0.22 -11.50
C ASN A 93 19.77 -0.72 -11.01
N LYS A 94 19.89 -1.20 -9.77
CA LYS A 94 18.89 -2.11 -9.15
C LYS A 94 17.49 -1.49 -9.12
N ASP A 95 17.40 -0.18 -8.97
CA ASP A 95 16.11 0.53 -8.90
C ASP A 95 15.41 0.58 -10.26
N ALA A 96 16.14 0.46 -11.37
CA ALA A 96 15.52 0.33 -12.69
C ALA A 96 14.69 -0.96 -12.79
N LEU A 97 15.09 -2.04 -12.10
CA LEU A 97 14.35 -3.31 -12.07
C LEU A 97 13.06 -3.24 -11.24
N LEU A 98 12.76 -2.10 -10.60
CA LEU A 98 11.43 -1.83 -10.05
C LEU A 98 10.41 -1.47 -11.14
N ASP A 99 10.85 -1.16 -12.36
CA ASP A 99 9.96 -1.08 -13.51
C ASP A 99 9.63 -2.49 -14.03
N GLN A 100 8.36 -2.74 -14.36
CA GLN A 100 7.89 -4.08 -14.73
C GLN A 100 8.45 -4.53 -16.09
N GLU A 101 8.59 -3.62 -17.05
CA GLU A 101 9.13 -3.96 -18.37
C GLU A 101 10.65 -4.12 -18.32
N GLU A 102 11.35 -3.29 -17.54
CA GLU A 102 12.78 -3.45 -17.30
C GLU A 102 13.09 -4.79 -16.62
N PHE A 103 12.37 -5.12 -15.54
CA PHE A 103 12.52 -6.39 -14.83
C PHE A 103 12.34 -7.57 -15.78
N LYS A 104 11.24 -7.57 -16.53
CA LYS A 104 10.91 -8.63 -17.48
C LYS A 104 11.97 -8.74 -18.57
N ARG A 105 12.38 -7.63 -19.19
CA ARG A 105 13.42 -7.62 -20.23
C ARG A 105 14.72 -8.21 -19.70
N TYR A 106 15.11 -7.81 -18.49
CA TYR A 106 16.35 -8.23 -17.87
C TYR A 106 16.33 -9.72 -17.51
N PHE A 107 15.33 -10.17 -16.75
CA PHE A 107 15.25 -11.56 -16.27
C PHE A 107 14.84 -12.59 -17.34
N LYS A 108 14.24 -12.17 -18.47
CA LYS A 108 14.06 -13.05 -19.63
C LYS A 108 15.33 -13.31 -20.44
N SER A 109 16.37 -12.52 -20.22
CA SER A 109 17.63 -12.67 -20.96
C SER A 109 18.65 -13.51 -20.20
N ASP A 110 19.63 -14.03 -20.93
CA ASP A 110 20.61 -14.97 -20.37
C ASP A 110 21.70 -14.26 -19.54
N ASN A 111 22.11 -14.90 -18.45
CA ASN A 111 23.20 -14.47 -17.59
C ASN A 111 24.57 -14.65 -18.29
N GLU A 112 25.65 -14.26 -17.63
CA GLU A 112 27.02 -14.39 -18.17
C GLU A 112 27.43 -15.85 -18.46
N ARG A 113 26.70 -16.83 -17.91
CA ARG A 113 26.92 -18.26 -18.12
C ARG A 113 26.06 -18.83 -19.25
N GLY A 114 25.25 -18.02 -19.92
CA GLY A 114 24.34 -18.44 -20.99
C GLY A 114 23.07 -19.15 -20.51
N GLU A 115 22.76 -19.08 -19.21
CA GLU A 115 21.52 -19.61 -18.63
C GLU A 115 20.50 -18.48 -18.50
N ASN A 116 19.21 -18.78 -18.73
CA ASN A 116 18.16 -17.81 -18.51
C ASN A 116 18.18 -17.30 -17.06
N ARG A 117 18.22 -15.97 -16.86
CA ARG A 117 18.35 -15.41 -15.50
C ARG A 117 17.22 -15.82 -14.57
N TRP A 118 15.99 -15.97 -15.07
CA TRP A 118 14.87 -16.35 -14.23
C TRP A 118 14.93 -17.83 -13.82
N ASP A 119 15.33 -18.70 -14.75
CA ASP A 119 15.57 -20.11 -14.43
C ASP A 119 16.72 -20.26 -13.41
N ALA A 120 17.78 -19.47 -13.55
CA ALA A 120 18.88 -19.40 -12.59
C ALA A 120 18.40 -18.96 -11.19
N VAL A 121 17.44 -18.02 -11.11
CA VAL A 121 16.81 -17.65 -9.83
C VAL A 121 16.07 -18.85 -9.22
N ALA A 122 15.23 -19.53 -10.00
CA ALA A 122 14.47 -20.68 -9.51
C ALA A 122 15.39 -21.80 -9.02
N ASN A 123 16.41 -22.15 -9.82
CA ASN A 123 17.44 -23.13 -9.44
C ASN A 123 18.16 -22.70 -8.16
N GLY A 124 18.55 -21.42 -8.06
CA GLY A 124 19.20 -20.88 -6.89
C GLY A 124 18.34 -20.91 -5.62
N LEU A 125 17.02 -20.69 -5.72
CA LEU A 125 16.09 -20.85 -4.60
C LEU A 125 15.92 -22.30 -4.18
N GLN A 126 15.92 -23.21 -5.15
CA GLN A 126 15.83 -24.64 -4.89
C GLN A 126 17.08 -25.15 -4.18
N GLU A 127 18.26 -24.72 -4.59
CA GLU A 127 19.54 -25.18 -4.03
C GLU A 127 19.90 -24.48 -2.71
N ASN A 128 19.41 -23.25 -2.48
CA ASN A 128 19.82 -22.44 -1.35
C ASN A 128 18.65 -22.00 -0.45
N GLU A 129 18.48 -22.75 0.64
CA GLU A 129 17.40 -22.53 1.61
C GLU A 129 17.45 -21.14 2.26
N PHE A 130 18.64 -20.55 2.42
CA PHE A 130 18.77 -19.23 3.02
C PHE A 130 18.01 -18.17 2.21
N TYR A 131 18.23 -18.11 0.89
CA TYR A 131 17.54 -17.12 0.04
C TYR A 131 16.05 -17.40 -0.10
N LEU A 132 15.64 -18.67 -0.06
CA LEU A 132 14.22 -19.04 0.01
C LEU A 132 13.58 -18.45 1.27
N ARG A 133 14.19 -18.67 2.45
CA ARG A 133 13.70 -18.13 3.73
C ARG A 133 13.67 -16.60 3.75
N GLU A 134 14.66 -15.93 3.16
CA GLU A 134 14.67 -14.46 3.05
C GLU A 134 13.50 -13.94 2.22
N ILE A 135 13.18 -14.56 1.07
CA ILE A 135 12.02 -14.16 0.28
C ILE A 135 10.72 -14.42 1.03
N ILE A 136 10.60 -15.58 1.69
CA ILE A 136 9.43 -15.91 2.51
C ILE A 136 9.26 -14.90 3.65
N TYR A 137 10.35 -14.48 4.28
CA TYR A 137 10.34 -13.44 5.31
C TYR A 137 9.81 -12.10 4.77
N GLU A 138 10.32 -11.64 3.62
CA GLU A 138 9.87 -10.39 3.00
C GLU A 138 8.39 -10.43 2.59
N LEU A 139 7.94 -11.58 2.07
CA LEU A 139 6.53 -11.85 1.80
C LEU A 139 5.69 -11.78 3.07
N ARG A 140 6.11 -12.45 4.15
CA ARG A 140 5.43 -12.42 5.44
C ARG A 140 5.30 -11.00 5.97
N MET A 141 6.36 -10.20 5.90
CA MET A 141 6.31 -8.81 6.35
C MET A 141 5.30 -7.97 5.57
N LEU A 142 5.23 -8.16 4.24
CA LEU A 142 4.21 -7.53 3.41
C LEU A 142 2.79 -7.99 3.81
N SER A 143 2.58 -9.28 4.08
CA SER A 143 1.28 -9.83 4.50
C SER A 143 0.81 -9.24 5.83
N ASP A 144 1.72 -9.11 6.80
CA ASP A 144 1.43 -8.55 8.12
C ASP A 144 1.07 -7.07 8.03
N GLU A 145 1.77 -6.29 7.20
CA GLU A 145 1.43 -4.88 6.96
C GLU A 145 0.07 -4.75 6.25
N ILE A 146 -0.23 -5.61 5.27
CA ILE A 146 -1.55 -5.65 4.63
C ILE A 146 -2.66 -5.92 5.65
N ARG A 147 -2.44 -6.88 6.57
CA ARG A 147 -3.41 -7.19 7.64
C ARG A 147 -3.59 -6.02 8.60
N PHE A 148 -2.50 -5.36 8.98
CA PHE A 148 -2.50 -4.17 9.83
C PHE A 148 -3.30 -3.02 9.18
N VAL A 149 -3.07 -2.76 7.90
CA VAL A 149 -3.80 -1.71 7.16
C VAL A 149 -5.29 -2.05 7.08
N ARG A 150 -5.64 -3.30 6.75
CA ARG A 150 -7.04 -3.74 6.65
C ARG A 150 -7.79 -3.69 7.98
N SER A 151 -7.11 -3.88 9.12
CA SER A 151 -7.72 -3.78 10.45
C SER A 151 -7.78 -2.35 10.98
N THR A 152 -6.84 -1.50 10.56
CA THR A 152 -6.69 -0.13 11.08
C THR A 152 -7.44 0.91 10.25
N LEU A 153 -7.49 0.73 8.93
CA LEU A 153 -8.14 1.64 8.01
C LEU A 153 -9.55 1.14 7.67
N ASN A 154 -10.50 2.07 7.67
CA ASN A 154 -11.83 1.83 7.13
C ASN A 154 -11.80 2.03 5.61
N ILE A 155 -11.23 1.04 4.89
CA ILE A 155 -11.15 1.02 3.43
C ILE A 155 -12.57 0.95 2.86
N LYS A 156 -13.00 2.03 2.20
CA LYS A 156 -14.36 2.14 1.65
C LYS A 156 -14.54 1.44 0.31
N ASP A 157 -13.45 1.30 -0.42
CA ASP A 157 -13.44 0.62 -1.72
C ASP A 157 -13.43 -0.89 -1.49
N ILE A 158 -14.53 -1.54 -1.86
CA ILE A 158 -14.71 -2.99 -1.68
C ILE A 158 -13.73 -3.79 -2.55
N GLU A 159 -13.40 -3.29 -3.75
CA GLU A 159 -12.48 -3.96 -4.66
C GLU A 159 -11.08 -4.00 -4.04
N VAL A 160 -10.63 -2.87 -3.48
CA VAL A 160 -9.34 -2.76 -2.78
C VAL A 160 -9.31 -3.64 -1.54
N TYR A 161 -10.36 -3.61 -0.72
CA TYR A 161 -10.44 -4.41 0.51
C TYR A 161 -10.35 -5.91 0.22
N GLU A 162 -11.08 -6.38 -0.79
CA GLU A 162 -11.05 -7.77 -1.22
C GLU A 162 -9.72 -8.15 -1.86
N PHE A 163 -9.15 -7.28 -2.72
CA PHE A 163 -7.86 -7.51 -3.34
C PHE A 163 -6.78 -7.72 -2.28
N LEU A 164 -6.65 -6.81 -1.31
CA LEU A 164 -5.69 -6.93 -0.21
C LEU A 164 -5.91 -8.21 0.61
N GLY A 165 -7.18 -8.57 0.84
CA GLY A 165 -7.53 -9.82 1.50
C GLY A 165 -7.13 -11.07 0.72
N ARG A 166 -7.33 -11.09 -0.60
CA ARG A 166 -6.85 -12.18 -1.46
C ARG A 166 -5.34 -12.23 -1.50
N PHE A 167 -4.68 -11.07 -1.66
CA PHE A 167 -3.24 -10.98 -1.77
C PHE A 167 -2.53 -11.51 -0.53
N SER A 168 -2.94 -11.07 0.67
CA SER A 168 -2.43 -11.61 1.93
C SER A 168 -2.64 -13.12 2.08
N ARG A 169 -3.78 -13.68 1.64
CA ARG A 169 -4.00 -15.15 1.68
C ARG A 169 -3.07 -15.92 0.73
N VAL A 170 -2.83 -15.39 -0.47
CA VAL A 170 -1.89 -16.01 -1.41
C VAL A 170 -0.48 -15.98 -0.84
N ILE A 171 -0.07 -14.85 -0.24
CA ILE A 171 1.22 -14.75 0.42
C ILE A 171 1.37 -15.80 1.54
N VAL A 172 0.36 -15.94 2.40
CA VAL A 172 0.38 -16.92 3.50
C VAL A 172 0.50 -18.35 2.98
N ARG A 173 -0.08 -18.65 1.81
CA ARG A 173 0.12 -19.96 1.17
C ARG A 173 1.58 -20.18 0.74
N MET A 174 2.28 -19.13 0.33
CA MET A 174 3.71 -19.22 -0.04
C MET A 174 4.63 -19.39 1.19
N GLU A 175 4.16 -19.13 2.41
CA GLU A 175 4.95 -19.35 3.62
C GLU A 175 5.26 -20.84 3.87
N SER A 176 4.47 -21.75 3.30
CA SER A 176 4.71 -23.20 3.39
C SER A 176 5.58 -23.74 2.25
N THR A 177 6.12 -22.90 1.38
CA THR A 177 6.97 -23.32 0.26
C THR A 177 8.23 -24.00 0.79
N THR A 178 8.49 -25.22 0.32
CA THR A 178 9.72 -25.97 0.58
C THR A 178 10.70 -25.86 -0.60
N GLN A 179 11.89 -26.47 -0.49
CA GLN A 179 12.84 -26.59 -1.60
C GLN A 179 12.42 -27.64 -2.66
N ASP A 180 11.21 -28.19 -2.57
CA ASP A 180 10.69 -29.10 -3.60
C ASP A 180 10.47 -28.36 -4.92
N TYR A 181 10.68 -29.06 -6.03
CA TYR A 181 10.64 -28.48 -7.37
C TYR A 181 9.30 -27.80 -7.68
N ASP A 182 8.18 -28.46 -7.35
CA ASP A 182 6.84 -27.95 -7.62
C ASP A 182 6.52 -26.72 -6.75
N ASP A 183 6.98 -26.72 -5.51
CA ASP A 183 6.84 -25.60 -4.57
C ASP A 183 7.62 -24.37 -5.05
N ILE A 184 8.88 -24.55 -5.44
CA ILE A 184 9.74 -23.48 -5.97
C ILE A 184 9.17 -22.92 -7.27
N LYS A 185 8.68 -23.79 -8.15
CA LYS A 185 8.04 -23.39 -9.40
C LYS A 185 6.78 -22.56 -9.15
N SER A 186 5.95 -22.96 -8.18
CA SER A 186 4.76 -22.19 -7.78
C SER A 186 5.15 -20.83 -7.19
N LEU A 187 6.13 -20.77 -6.28
CA LEU A 187 6.63 -19.52 -5.71
C LEU A 187 7.20 -18.59 -6.79
N SER A 188 8.00 -19.13 -7.69
CA SER A 188 8.60 -18.38 -8.79
C SER A 188 7.51 -17.85 -9.73
N GLY A 189 6.52 -18.66 -10.08
CA GLY A 189 5.36 -18.18 -10.85
C GLY A 189 4.66 -16.99 -10.19
N PHE A 190 4.41 -17.08 -8.88
CA PHE A 190 3.80 -16.00 -8.10
C PHE A 190 4.66 -14.72 -8.05
N LEU A 191 5.98 -14.85 -7.80
CA LEU A 191 6.90 -13.71 -7.81
C LEU A 191 6.93 -13.08 -9.21
N TRP A 192 6.99 -13.89 -10.26
CA TRP A 192 6.95 -13.40 -11.63
C TRP A 192 5.68 -12.57 -11.91
N GLU A 193 4.51 -13.03 -11.47
CA GLU A 193 3.25 -12.28 -11.57
C GLU A 193 3.32 -10.92 -10.88
N ILE A 194 3.87 -10.86 -9.65
CA ILE A 194 4.04 -9.61 -8.90
C ILE A 194 4.94 -8.62 -9.64
N PHE A 195 6.11 -9.07 -10.09
CA PHE A 195 7.13 -8.19 -10.65
C PHE A 195 6.87 -7.77 -12.09
N THR A 196 6.12 -8.56 -12.85
CA THR A 196 5.83 -8.26 -14.27
C THR A 196 4.40 -7.82 -14.52
N GLY A 197 3.52 -7.88 -13.52
CA GLY A 197 2.10 -7.61 -13.70
C GLY A 197 1.41 -8.63 -14.61
N TRP A 198 1.97 -9.83 -14.70
CA TRP A 198 1.41 -10.91 -15.51
C TRP A 198 0.21 -11.54 -14.81
N SER A 199 -0.82 -11.86 -15.59
CA SER A 199 -1.99 -12.62 -15.16
C SER A 199 -2.33 -13.66 -16.22
N TRP A 200 -2.62 -14.89 -15.78
CA TRP A 200 -3.11 -15.96 -16.66
C TRP A 200 -4.34 -15.58 -17.50
N VAL A 201 -5.19 -14.67 -17.01
CA VAL A 201 -6.44 -14.27 -17.69
C VAL A 201 -6.24 -13.06 -18.60
N ARG A 202 -5.36 -12.11 -18.23
CA ARG A 202 -5.23 -10.81 -18.93
C ARG A 202 -3.87 -10.60 -19.62
N GLY A 203 -2.93 -11.53 -19.49
CA GLY A 203 -1.55 -11.35 -19.95
C GLY A 203 -0.80 -10.31 -19.12
N TYR A 204 0.16 -9.61 -19.72
CA TYR A 204 0.91 -8.55 -19.06
C TYR A 204 0.09 -7.25 -18.97
N SER A 205 -0.10 -6.73 -17.76
CA SER A 205 -0.66 -5.38 -17.56
C SER A 205 0.42 -4.32 -17.81
N LYS A 206 0.05 -3.21 -18.47
CA LYS A 206 0.94 -2.04 -18.64
C LYS A 206 1.11 -1.24 -17.36
N THR A 207 0.21 -1.42 -16.40
CA THR A 207 0.23 -0.73 -15.10
C THR A 207 0.43 -1.74 -13.98
N ASN A 208 1.24 -1.36 -12.99
CA ASN A 208 1.42 -2.13 -11.76
C ASN A 208 0.12 -2.11 -10.95
N PHE A 209 -0.74 -3.08 -11.22
CA PHE A 209 -2.06 -3.21 -10.61
C PHE A 209 -2.00 -3.28 -9.08
N ILE A 210 -0.97 -3.94 -8.52
CA ILE A 210 -0.78 -4.02 -7.08
C ILE A 210 -0.57 -2.60 -6.54
N GLN A 211 0.37 -1.85 -7.13
CA GLN A 211 0.64 -0.48 -6.73
C GLN A 211 -0.58 0.44 -6.88
N GLU A 212 -1.38 0.26 -7.94
CA GLU A 212 -2.64 0.99 -8.12
C GLU A 212 -3.64 0.70 -6.98
N MET A 213 -3.79 -0.57 -6.61
CA MET A 213 -4.65 -0.97 -5.49
C MET A 213 -4.17 -0.40 -4.16
N LEU A 214 -2.84 -0.38 -3.92
CA LEU A 214 -2.26 0.24 -2.73
C LEU A 214 -2.54 1.74 -2.66
N GLU A 215 -2.46 2.47 -3.78
CA GLU A 215 -2.74 3.91 -3.83
C GLU A 215 -4.22 4.28 -3.62
N LYS A 216 -5.12 3.33 -3.88
CA LYS A 216 -6.56 3.48 -3.62
C LYS A 216 -6.96 3.15 -2.17
N ALA A 217 -6.07 2.59 -1.35
CA ALA A 217 -6.34 2.18 0.03
C ALA A 217 -6.38 3.36 1.06
N LYS A 218 -7.03 4.48 0.72
CA LYS A 218 -7.08 5.73 1.52
C LYS A 218 -8.33 5.89 2.40
#